data_AF-A0A9E5X9R0-F1
#
_entry.id   AF-A0A9E5X9R0-F1
#
_cell.length_a   1.000
_cell.length_b   1.000
_cell.length_c   1.000
_cell.angle_alpha   90.00
_cell.angle_beta   90.00
_cell.angle_gamma   90.00
#
_symmetry.space_group_name_H-M   'P 1'
#
loop_
_entity.id
_entity.type
_entity.pdbx_description
1 polymer ?
#
loop_
_entity_poly.entity_id
_entity_poly.type
_entity_poly.pdbx_seq_one_letter_code
_entity_poly.pdbx_strand_id
1 'polypeptide(L)'
;MTRRIERKLFRINDEIERLLREERLVFDELQYHRHIADDARRDAVVGDADDRAFARETERDVPRFERALNDLKRRRGNLEEERARLLNKLGDL
;
A
#
# COMPACT_ATOMS: atom_id res chain seq x y z
N MET A 1 4.33 -4.37 -34.61
CA MET A 1 4.89 -4.58 -33.26
C MET A 1 4.42 -3.48 -32.29
N THR A 2 4.45 -2.23 -32.74
CA THR A 2 4.01 -1.00 -32.04
C THR A 2 2.62 -1.10 -31.40
N ARG A 3 1.58 -1.50 -32.16
CA ARG A 3 0.21 -1.70 -31.62
C ARG A 3 0.11 -2.68 -30.43
N ARG A 4 1.00 -3.67 -30.34
CA ARG A 4 1.01 -4.63 -29.22
C ARG A 4 1.64 -4.02 -27.97
N ILE A 5 2.67 -3.18 -28.15
CA ILE A 5 3.34 -2.44 -27.07
C ILE A 5 2.38 -1.39 -26.50
N GLU A 6 1.71 -0.62 -27.35
CA GLU A 6 0.70 0.37 -26.95
C GLU A 6 -0.42 -0.26 -26.11
N ARG A 7 -1.04 -1.35 -26.59
CA ARG A 7 -2.09 -2.08 -25.83
C ARG A 7 -1.59 -2.64 -24.49
N LYS A 8 -0.29 -2.92 -24.37
CA LYS A 8 0.30 -3.37 -23.11
C LYS A 8 0.53 -2.19 -22.17
N LEU A 9 1.02 -1.07 -22.68
CA LEU A 9 1.18 0.18 -21.94
C LEU A 9 -0.14 0.69 -21.35
N PHE A 10 -1.24 0.66 -22.13
CA PHE A 10 -2.57 1.03 -21.60
C PHE A 10 -2.96 0.18 -20.39
N ARG A 11 -2.86 -1.15 -20.51
CA ARG A 11 -3.18 -2.07 -19.40
C ARG A 11 -2.29 -1.84 -18.17
N ILE A 12 -1.01 -1.56 -18.38
CA ILE A 12 -0.09 -1.25 -17.27
C ILE A 12 -0.46 0.07 -16.60
N ASN A 13 -0.84 1.10 -17.37
CA ASN A 13 -1.29 2.37 -16.80
C ASN A 13 -2.56 2.19 -15.96
N ASP A 14 -3.57 1.48 -16.48
CA ASP A 14 -4.83 1.22 -15.77
C ASP A 14 -4.57 0.49 -14.44
N GLU A 15 -3.66 -0.48 -14.45
CA GLU A 15 -3.27 -1.24 -13.27
C GLU A 15 -2.46 -0.40 -12.26
N ILE A 16 -1.55 0.45 -12.72
CA ILE A 16 -0.84 1.42 -11.86
C ILE A 16 -1.83 2.35 -11.18
N GLU A 17 -2.80 2.90 -11.91
CA GLU A 17 -3.84 3.77 -11.34
C GLU A 17 -4.70 3.03 -10.32
N ARG A 18 -5.04 1.76 -10.59
CA ARG A 18 -5.76 0.90 -9.63
C ARG A 18 -4.96 0.72 -8.35
N LEU A 19 -3.67 0.38 -8.46
CA LEU A 19 -2.78 0.19 -7.31
C LEU A 19 -2.58 1.50 -6.53
N LEU A 20 -2.46 2.65 -7.19
CA LEU A 20 -2.35 3.95 -6.51
C LEU A 20 -3.58 4.25 -5.65
N ARG A 21 -4.79 3.93 -6.15
CA ARG A 21 -6.02 4.08 -5.37
C ARG A 21 -6.04 3.13 -4.16
N GLU A 22 -5.63 1.88 -4.37
CA GLU A 22 -5.56 0.87 -3.30
C GLU A 22 -4.51 1.25 -2.24
N GLU A 23 -3.33 1.70 -2.65
CA GLU A 23 -2.27 2.22 -1.76
C GLU A 23 -2.80 3.36 -0.89
N ARG A 24 -3.58 4.28 -1.47
CA ARG A 24 -4.16 5.40 -0.72
C ARG A 24 -5.13 4.92 0.35
N LEU A 25 -6.05 4.02 0.00
CA LEU A 25 -7.02 3.46 0.95
C LEU A 25 -6.32 2.72 2.10
N VAL A 26 -5.35 1.86 1.78
CA VAL A 26 -4.60 1.12 2.81
C VAL A 26 -3.73 2.04 3.65
N PHE A 27 -3.19 3.12 3.07
CA PHE A 27 -2.43 4.12 3.81
C PHE A 27 -3.32 4.88 4.80
N ASP A 28 -4.51 5.31 4.37
CA ASP A 28 -5.46 6.01 5.23
C ASP A 28 -5.90 5.12 6.40
N GLU A 29 -6.21 3.84 6.12
CA GLU A 29 -6.52 2.83 7.14
C GLU A 29 -5.35 2.59 8.11
N LEU A 30 -4.11 2.54 7.60
CA LEU A 30 -2.91 2.42 8.43
C LEU A 30 -2.77 3.62 9.38
N GLN A 31 -3.04 4.84 8.92
CA GLN A 31 -3.00 6.02 9.81
C GLN A 31 -4.05 5.90 10.91
N TYR A 32 -5.27 5.48 10.56
CA TYR A 32 -6.33 5.26 11.53
C TYR A 32 -5.94 4.23 12.62
N HIS A 33 -5.43 3.07 12.22
CA HIS A 33 -4.97 2.05 13.18
C HIS A 33 -3.79 2.50 14.03
N ARG A 34 -2.87 3.31 13.48
CA ARG A 34 -1.78 3.90 14.27
C ARG A 34 -2.29 4.85 15.35
N HIS A 35 -3.31 5.65 15.05
CA HIS A 35 -3.96 6.51 16.03
C HIS A 35 -4.63 5.69 17.13
N ILE A 36 -5.43 4.68 16.79
CA ILE A 36 -6.04 3.78 17.78
C ILE A 36 -4.97 3.14 18.67
N ALA A 37 -3.90 2.61 18.06
CA ALA A 37 -2.85 1.93 18.82
C ALA A 37 -2.05 2.89 19.72
N ASP A 38 -1.93 4.17 19.37
CA ASP A 38 -1.30 5.19 20.22
C ASP A 38 -2.22 5.56 21.40
N ASP A 39 -3.51 5.76 21.15
CA ASP A 39 -4.50 6.06 22.19
C ASP A 39 -4.66 4.89 23.16
N ALA A 40 -4.84 3.66 22.64
CA ALA A 40 -4.94 2.45 23.46
C ALA A 40 -3.68 2.23 24.32
N ARG A 41 -2.49 2.56 23.79
CA ARG A 41 -1.25 2.53 24.56
C ARG A 41 -1.27 3.50 25.73
N ARG A 42 -1.77 4.72 25.53
CA ARG A 42 -1.87 5.73 26.61
C ARG A 42 -2.87 5.30 27.67
N ASP A 43 -4.02 4.76 27.27
CA ASP A 43 -5.04 4.27 28.19
C ASP A 43 -4.50 3.11 29.03
N ALA A 44 -3.77 2.17 28.41
CA ALA A 44 -3.16 1.04 29.09
C ALA A 44 -2.14 1.40 30.19
N VAL A 45 -1.56 2.61 30.16
CA VAL A 45 -0.62 3.09 31.21
C VAL A 45 -1.34 3.34 32.53
N VAL A 46 -2.55 3.91 32.48
CA VAL A 46 -3.33 4.28 33.66
C VAL A 46 -4.51 3.34 33.92
N GLY A 47 -4.79 2.46 32.96
CA GLY A 47 -5.93 1.56 32.91
C GLY A 47 -5.71 0.18 33.52
N ASP A 48 -6.71 -0.67 33.33
CA ASP A 48 -6.78 -1.99 33.93
C ASP A 48 -6.22 -3.10 33.02
N ALA A 49 -6.57 -4.35 33.33
CA ALA A 49 -6.09 -5.49 32.55
C ALA A 49 -6.68 -5.54 31.13
N ASP A 50 -7.90 -5.03 30.96
CA ASP A 50 -8.62 -5.02 29.69
C ASP A 50 -8.05 -3.95 28.78
N ASP A 51 -7.73 -2.76 29.30
CA ASP A 51 -7.05 -1.69 28.54
C ASP A 51 -5.69 -2.17 28.00
N ARG A 52 -4.91 -2.89 28.82
CA ARG A 52 -3.65 -3.51 28.40
C ARG A 52 -3.85 -4.62 27.36
N ALA A 53 -4.96 -5.35 27.42
CA ALA A 53 -5.28 -6.37 26.41
C ALA A 53 -5.64 -5.71 25.07
N PHE A 54 -6.48 -4.67 25.10
CA PHE A 54 -6.88 -3.89 23.92
C PHE A 54 -5.69 -3.20 23.24
N ALA A 55 -4.77 -2.61 24.01
CA ALA A 55 -3.53 -2.03 23.46
C ALA A 55 -2.69 -3.08 22.69
N ARG A 56 -2.54 -4.28 23.26
CA ARG A 56 -1.80 -5.37 22.59
C ARG A 56 -2.50 -5.89 21.34
N GLU A 57 -3.82 -5.87 21.30
CA GLU A 57 -4.59 -6.28 20.13
C GLU A 57 -4.42 -5.27 18.99
N THR A 58 -4.67 -3.99 19.27
CA THR A 58 -4.60 -2.91 18.27
C THR A 58 -3.18 -2.69 17.73
N GLU A 59 -2.14 -2.87 18.55
CA GLU A 59 -0.75 -2.86 18.09
C GLU A 59 -0.44 -3.95 17.06
N ARG A 60 -1.12 -5.10 17.09
CA ARG A 60 -0.88 -6.21 16.16
C ARG A 60 -1.43 -5.96 14.76
N ASP A 61 -2.40 -5.06 14.63
CA ASP A 61 -2.99 -4.72 13.34
C ASP A 61 -2.09 -3.80 12.51
N VAL A 62 -1.32 -2.91 13.15
CA VAL A 62 -0.44 -1.95 12.46
C VAL A 62 0.55 -2.66 11.51
N PRO A 63 1.32 -3.68 11.93
CA PRO A 63 2.23 -4.40 11.03
C PRO A 63 1.54 -5.07 9.85
N ARG A 64 0.27 -5.47 9.98
CA ARG A 64 -0.50 -6.09 8.89
C ARG A 64 -0.75 -5.09 7.76
N PHE A 65 -1.19 -3.88 8.10
CA PHE A 65 -1.40 -2.81 7.12
C PHE A 65 -0.10 -2.28 6.53
N GLU A 66 0.97 -2.22 7.31
CA GLU A 66 2.30 -1.86 6.79
C GLU A 66 2.79 -2.85 5.74
N ARG A 67 2.63 -4.16 5.98
CA ARG A 67 2.96 -5.20 4.99
C ARG A 67 2.11 -5.07 3.73
N ALA A 68 0.80 -4.90 3.89
CA ALA A 68 -0.11 -4.73 2.75
C ALA A 68 0.28 -3.51 1.90
N LEU A 69 0.57 -2.37 2.53
CA LEU A 69 1.02 -1.16 1.83
C LEU A 69 2.34 -1.37 1.09
N ASN A 70 3.31 -2.05 1.71
CA ASN A 70 4.60 -2.34 1.09
C ASN A 70 4.46 -3.29 -0.10
N ASP A 71 3.60 -4.30 -0.01
CA ASP A 71 3.32 -5.24 -1.11
C ASP A 71 2.69 -4.52 -2.31
N LEU A 72 1.75 -3.59 -2.07
CA LEU A 72 1.16 -2.76 -3.11
C LEU A 72 2.20 -1.85 -3.78
N LYS A 73 3.00 -1.12 -2.98
CA LYS A 73 4.09 -0.28 -3.49
C LYS A 73 5.08 -1.05 -4.34
N ARG A 74 5.44 -2.27 -3.92
CA ARG A 74 6.34 -3.14 -4.69
C ARG A 74 5.72 -3.56 -6.02
N ARG A 75 4.44 -3.96 -6.03
CA ARG A 75 3.74 -4.31 -7.27
C ARG A 75 3.66 -3.12 -8.24
N ARG A 76 3.34 -1.93 -7.73
CA ARG A 76 3.33 -0.70 -8.52
C ARG A 76 4.70 -0.39 -9.11
N GLY A 77 5.76 -0.45 -8.29
CA GLY A 77 7.14 -0.22 -8.74
C GLY A 77 7.56 -1.14 -9.88
N ASN A 78 7.25 -2.44 -9.79
CA ASN A 78 7.55 -3.40 -10.86
C ASN A 78 6.83 -3.03 -12.19
N LEU A 79 5.59 -2.55 -12.11
CA LEU A 79 4.82 -2.12 -13.28
C LEU A 79 5.35 -0.81 -13.86
N GLU A 80 5.77 0.12 -13.02
CA GLU A 80 6.42 1.37 -13.45
C GLU A 80 7.74 1.10 -14.19
N GLU A 81 8.55 0.16 -13.68
CA GLU A 81 9.76 -0.31 -14.36
C GLU A 81 9.46 -1.00 -15.69
N GLU A 82 8.40 -1.80 -15.76
CA GLU A 82 7.96 -2.42 -17.01
C GLU A 82 7.46 -1.37 -18.01
N ARG A 83 6.69 -0.39 -17.56
CA ARG A 83 6.22 0.74 -18.36
C ARG A 83 7.39 1.52 -18.95
N ALA A 84 8.39 1.85 -18.13
CA ALA A 84 9.58 2.58 -18.57
C ALA A 84 10.33 1.80 -19.67
N ARG A 85 10.52 0.49 -19.49
CA ARG A 85 11.15 -0.38 -20.51
C ARG A 85 10.38 -0.40 -21.82
N LEU A 86 9.05 -0.46 -21.77
CA LEU A 86 8.20 -0.47 -22.97
C LEU A 86 8.18 0.88 -23.69
N LEU A 87 8.22 2.00 -22.95
CA LEU A 87 8.31 3.34 -23.53
C LEU A 87 9.64 3.57 -24.22
N ASN A 88 10.77 3.17 -23.61
CA ASN A 88 12.08 3.26 -24.26
C ASN A 88 12.09 2.48 -25.58
N LYS A 89 11.57 1.24 -25.57
CA LYS A 89 11.45 0.43 -26.78
C LYS A 89 10.57 1.07 -27.86
N LEU A 90 9.60 1.90 -27.50
CA LEU A 90 8.77 2.62 -28.46
C LEU A 90 9.51 3.82 -29.07
N GLY A 91 10.36 4.49 -28.29
CA GLY A 91 11.19 5.61 -28.76
C GLY A 91 12.38 5.18 -29.62
N ASP A 92 12.84 3.93 -29.45
CA ASP A 92 13.91 3.33 -30.26
C ASP A 92 13.41 2.70 -31.59
N LEU A 93 12.09 2.68 -31.83
CA LEU A 93 11.43 2.11 -33.02
C LEU A 93 11.10 3.19 -34.07
#